data_AF-A0A962TQM3-F1
#
_entry.id   AF-A0A962TQM3-F1
#
_cell.length_a   1.000
_cell.length_b   1.000
_cell.length_c   1.000
_cell.angle_alpha   90.00
_cell.angle_beta   90.00
_cell.angle_gamma   90.00
#
_symmetry.space_group_name_H-M   'P 1'
#
loop_
_entity.id
_entity.type
_entity.pdbx_description
1 polymer ?
#
loop_
_entity_poly.entity_id
_entity_poly.type
_entity_poly.pdbx_seq_one_letter_code
_entity_poly.pdbx_strand_id
1 'polypeptide(L)'
;MAGKLGDAGQSRLAQIGSGTAQPTESLKVTTRKANTPKPKAFRFSPQDIERLRALSERLGEAAGRRVTDVDILRGLLLLGEKADSKKLLSAIKDALFPDP
;
A
#
# COMPACT_ATOMS: atom_id res chain seq x y z
N MET A 1 -54.55 -15.73 56.15
CA MET A 1 -53.29 -15.74 56.91
C MET A 1 -52.29 -16.65 56.21
N ALA A 2 -51.00 -16.31 56.30
CA ALA A 2 -49.82 -16.97 55.71
C ALA A 2 -49.69 -16.84 54.17
N GLY A 3 -48.54 -16.55 53.56
CA GLY A 3 -47.18 -16.36 54.06
C GLY A 3 -46.26 -15.96 52.89
N LYS A 4 -45.10 -15.39 53.24
CA LYS A 4 -43.99 -14.85 52.43
C LYS A 4 -43.70 -15.54 51.08
N LEU A 5 -43.49 -14.71 50.05
CA LEU A 5 -42.77 -14.99 48.81
C LEU A 5 -41.80 -13.84 48.54
N GLY A 6 -40.63 -14.15 47.98
CA GLY A 6 -39.92 -13.21 47.12
C GLY A 6 -38.54 -12.78 47.59
N ASP A 7 -37.55 -13.59 47.21
CA ASP A 7 -36.13 -13.29 47.12
C ASP A 7 -35.81 -12.18 46.08
N ALA A 8 -34.62 -11.60 46.25
CA ALA A 8 -33.76 -10.89 45.30
C ALA A 8 -34.37 -9.87 44.31
N GLY A 9 -33.85 -8.65 44.40
CA GLY A 9 -33.96 -7.69 43.31
C GLY A 9 -33.23 -6.39 43.62
N GLN A 10 -31.91 -6.41 43.50
CA GLN A 10 -31.08 -5.20 43.45
C GLN A 10 -31.77 -4.16 42.57
N SER A 11 -32.08 -2.99 43.13
CA SER A 11 -32.66 -1.92 42.35
C SER A 11 -32.14 -0.57 42.79
N ARG A 12 -31.58 0.07 41.76
CA ARG A 12 -31.59 1.51 41.52
C ARG A 12 -30.63 2.27 42.41
N LEU A 13 -29.38 2.31 41.91
CA LEU A 13 -28.66 3.53 41.51
C LEU A 13 -29.65 4.65 41.12
N ALA A 14 -30.34 5.16 42.12
CA ALA A 14 -31.04 6.41 42.09
C ALA A 14 -30.02 7.47 42.50
N GLN A 15 -30.13 8.63 41.87
CA GLN A 15 -29.44 9.87 42.21
C GLN A 15 -27.98 9.91 41.80
N ILE A 16 -27.73 10.34 40.56
CA ILE A 16 -27.30 11.71 40.22
C ILE A 16 -27.84 11.94 38.79
N GLY A 17 -28.65 12.92 38.43
CA GLY A 17 -28.85 14.28 38.92
C GLY A 17 -29.07 15.10 37.64
N SER A 18 -30.29 15.59 37.47
CA SER A 18 -30.78 16.27 36.27
C SER A 18 -29.93 17.50 35.92
N GLY A 19 -29.30 17.47 34.75
CA GLY A 19 -28.61 18.61 34.13
C GLY A 19 -29.05 18.73 32.68
N THR A 20 -29.79 19.80 32.41
CA THR A 20 -30.26 20.35 31.12
C THR A 20 -29.59 19.84 29.85
N ALA A 21 -30.42 19.39 28.91
CA ALA A 21 -30.10 19.01 27.54
C ALA A 21 -29.33 20.11 26.79
N GLN A 22 -28.05 19.85 26.52
CA GLN A 22 -27.34 20.44 25.39
C GLN A 22 -27.41 19.44 24.23
N PRO A 23 -27.67 19.88 22.99
CA PRO A 23 -27.67 18.99 21.85
C PRO A 23 -26.23 18.52 21.65
N THR A 24 -25.96 17.26 21.99
CA THR A 24 -24.70 16.60 21.64
C THR A 24 -24.70 16.47 20.13
N GLU A 25 -24.07 17.42 19.45
CA GLU A 25 -23.55 17.19 18.11
C GLU A 25 -22.74 15.90 18.18
N SER A 26 -23.26 14.86 17.54
CA SER A 26 -22.57 13.61 17.40
C SER A 26 -21.31 13.90 16.59
N LEU A 27 -20.18 14.02 17.29
CA LEU A 27 -18.87 14.14 16.68
C LEU A 27 -18.71 12.98 15.71
N LYS A 28 -18.88 13.27 14.42
CA LYS A 28 -18.74 12.31 13.36
C LYS A 28 -17.27 11.92 13.34
N VAL A 29 -16.95 10.78 13.95
CA VAL A 29 -15.61 10.19 13.88
C VAL A 29 -15.36 9.89 12.41
N THR A 30 -14.71 10.82 11.73
CA THR A 30 -14.19 10.57 10.39
C THR A 30 -13.07 9.58 10.58
N THR A 31 -13.35 8.30 10.33
CA THR A 31 -12.29 7.34 10.10
C THR A 31 -11.48 7.92 8.95
N ARG A 32 -10.25 8.39 9.24
CA ARG A 32 -9.27 8.64 8.18
C ARG A 32 -9.19 7.32 7.44
N LYS A 33 -9.77 7.25 6.24
CA LYS A 33 -9.45 6.16 5.32
C LYS A 33 -7.94 6.24 5.21
N ALA A 34 -7.25 5.27 5.83
CA ALA A 34 -5.84 5.09 5.62
C ALA A 34 -5.70 5.03 4.11
N ASN A 35 -5.09 6.07 3.53
CA ASN A 35 -4.81 6.12 2.12
C ASN A 35 -3.64 5.16 1.92
N THR A 36 -3.86 3.87 2.17
CA THR A 36 -2.90 2.82 1.87
C THR A 36 -2.71 2.91 0.37
N PRO A 37 -1.53 3.32 -0.11
CA PRO A 37 -1.27 3.40 -1.53
C PRO A 37 -1.55 2.02 -2.09
N LYS A 38 -2.59 1.90 -2.91
CA LYS A 38 -2.86 0.63 -3.60
C LYS A 38 -1.58 0.29 -4.35
N PRO A 39 -0.97 -0.88 -4.15
CA PRO A 39 0.14 -1.30 -4.98
C PRO A 39 -0.41 -1.39 -6.40
N LYS A 40 -0.09 -0.38 -7.22
CA LYS A 40 -0.26 -0.47 -8.66
C LYS A 40 0.81 -1.46 -9.11
N ALA A 41 0.47 -2.74 -9.11
CA ALA A 41 1.32 -3.75 -9.70
C ALA A 41 1.50 -3.37 -11.17
N PHE A 42 2.68 -2.84 -11.52
CA PHE A 42 3.03 -2.55 -12.89
C PHE A 42 3.26 -3.89 -13.59
N ARG A 43 2.63 -4.06 -14.76
CA ARG A 43 2.78 -5.25 -15.58
C ARG A 43 3.59 -4.85 -16.81
N PHE A 44 4.71 -5.52 -16.99
CA PHE A 44 5.50 -5.40 -18.21
C PHE A 44 4.67 -5.79 -19.42
N SER A 45 4.82 -5.05 -20.51
CA SER A 45 4.27 -5.45 -21.80
C SER A 45 5.00 -6.71 -22.31
N PRO A 46 4.42 -7.46 -23.27
CA PRO A 46 5.13 -8.57 -23.90
C PRO A 46 6.49 -8.15 -24.49
N GLN A 47 6.56 -6.96 -25.08
CA GLN A 47 7.81 -6.43 -25.64
C GLN A 47 8.86 -6.14 -24.55
N ASP A 48 8.44 -5.62 -23.40
CA ASP A 48 9.35 -5.41 -22.26
C ASP A 48 9.89 -6.74 -21.73
N ILE A 49 9.06 -7.77 -21.69
CA ILE A 49 9.46 -9.12 -21.27
C ILE A 49 10.51 -9.69 -22.24
N GLU A 50 10.31 -9.53 -23.54
CA GLU A 50 11.29 -9.96 -24.55
C GLU A 50 12.62 -9.20 -24.41
N ARG A 51 12.57 -7.87 -24.24
CA ARG A 51 13.78 -7.05 -23.99
C ARG A 51 14.51 -7.50 -22.74
N LEU A 52 13.78 -7.82 -21.66
CA LEU A 52 14.36 -8.26 -20.39
C LEU A 52 15.01 -9.65 -20.51
N ARG A 53 14.37 -10.58 -21.24
CA ARG A 53 14.94 -11.90 -21.54
C ARG A 53 16.23 -11.80 -22.34
N ALA A 54 16.24 -11.00 -23.41
CA ALA A 54 17.44 -10.77 -24.21
C ALA A 54 18.58 -10.14 -23.38
N LEU A 55 18.24 -9.21 -22.48
CA LEU A 55 19.19 -8.66 -21.51
C LEU A 55 19.76 -9.72 -20.57
N SER A 56 18.89 -10.59 -20.05
CA SER A 56 19.25 -11.68 -19.15
C SER A 56 20.22 -12.68 -19.78
N GLU A 57 19.97 -13.07 -21.03
CA GLU A 57 20.85 -13.95 -21.79
C GLU A 57 22.23 -13.32 -21.99
N ARG A 58 22.29 -12.09 -22.51
CA ARG A 58 23.55 -11.38 -22.75
C ARG A 58 24.37 -11.18 -21.48
N LEU A 59 23.72 -10.82 -20.37
CA LEU A 59 24.39 -10.66 -19.09
C LEU A 59 24.83 -12.00 -18.50
N GLY A 60 24.05 -13.07 -18.72
CA GLY A 60 24.38 -14.41 -18.28
C GLY A 60 25.62 -14.96 -18.98
N GLU A 61 25.72 -14.75 -20.29
CA GLU A 61 26.91 -15.09 -21.08
C GLU A 61 28.15 -14.34 -20.57
N ALA A 62 28.04 -13.02 -20.39
CA ALA A 62 29.14 -12.20 -19.90
C ALA A 62 29.57 -12.55 -18.46
N ALA A 63 28.62 -12.93 -17.60
CA ALA A 63 28.89 -13.28 -16.21
C ALA A 63 29.32 -14.75 -16.01
N GLY A 64 29.21 -15.60 -17.03
CA GLY A 64 29.46 -17.05 -16.92
C GLY A 64 28.50 -17.77 -15.97
N ARG A 65 27.37 -17.15 -15.62
CA ARG A 65 26.35 -17.69 -14.71
C ARG A 65 24.98 -17.17 -15.09
N ARG A 66 23.91 -17.86 -14.65
CA ARG A 66 22.55 -17.35 -14.81
C ARG A 66 22.39 -16.01 -14.06
N VAL A 67 21.88 -15.02 -14.77
CA VAL A 67 21.41 -13.74 -14.22
C VAL A 67 19.88 -13.77 -14.24
N THR A 68 19.24 -13.40 -13.13
CA THR A 68 17.77 -13.38 -13.07
C THR A 68 17.24 -11.98 -13.36
N ASP A 69 15.98 -11.89 -13.80
CA ASP A 69 15.28 -10.61 -14.01
C ASP A 69 15.37 -9.69 -12.78
N VAL A 70 15.30 -10.28 -11.58
CA VAL A 70 15.42 -9.56 -10.31
C VAL A 70 16.83 -8.98 -10.13
N ASP A 71 17.88 -9.71 -10.51
CA ASP A 71 19.26 -9.22 -10.44
C ASP A 71 19.48 -8.04 -11.39
N ILE A 72 18.91 -8.12 -12.60
CA ILE A 72 18.96 -7.05 -13.61
C ILE A 72 18.29 -5.80 -13.05
N LEU A 73 17.06 -5.93 -12.54
CA LEU A 73 16.32 -4.80 -11.99
C LEU A 73 17.04 -4.14 -10.81
N ARG A 74 17.64 -4.94 -9.91
CA ARG A 74 18.47 -4.40 -8.81
C ARG A 74 19.71 -3.66 -9.32
N GLY A 75 20.38 -4.21 -10.33
CA GLY A 75 21.53 -3.57 -10.97
C GLY A 75 21.15 -2.25 -11.63
N LEU A 76 20.02 -2.22 -12.36
CA LEU A 76 19.51 -1.01 -13.02
C LEU A 76 19.13 0.08 -12.01
N LEU A 77 18.53 -0.29 -10.87
CA LEU A 77 18.24 0.67 -9.80
C LEU A 77 19.52 1.29 -9.25
N LEU A 78 20.53 0.48 -8.95
CA LEU A 78 21.81 0.97 -8.43
C LEU A 78 22.57 1.84 -9.45
N LEU A 79 22.46 1.51 -10.75
CA LEU A 79 23.00 2.36 -11.82
C LEU A 79 22.23 3.68 -11.92
N GLY A 80 20.90 3.64 -11.79
CA GLY A 80 20.02 4.80 -11.81
C GLY A 80 20.31 5.79 -10.68
N GLU A 81 20.66 5.31 -9.49
CA GLU A 81 21.08 6.15 -8.35
C GLU A 81 22.33 6.99 -8.65
N LYS A 82 23.20 6.50 -9.53
CA LYS A 82 24.45 7.17 -9.92
C LYS A 82 24.31 7.96 -11.23
N ALA A 83 23.19 7.81 -11.93
CA ALA A 83 22.98 8.41 -13.24
C ALA A 83 22.60 9.89 -13.11
N ASP A 84 23.02 10.70 -14.08
CA ASP A 84 22.55 12.07 -14.21
C ASP A 84 21.04 12.10 -14.49
N SER A 85 20.31 12.96 -13.78
CA SER A 85 18.85 13.00 -13.87
C SER A 85 18.34 13.36 -15.28
N LYS A 86 19.07 14.18 -16.05
CA LYS A 86 18.66 14.52 -17.42
C LYS A 86 18.78 13.33 -18.34
N LYS A 87 19.86 12.54 -18.20
CA LYS A 87 20.04 11.30 -18.97
C LYS A 87 18.96 10.28 -18.63
N LEU A 88 18.63 10.12 -17.35
CA LEU A 88 17.58 9.20 -16.92
C LEU A 88 16.20 9.62 -17.47
N LEU A 89 15.89 10.93 -17.42
CA LEU A 89 14.66 11.45 -18.01
C LEU A 89 14.58 11.26 -19.53
N SER A 90 15.70 11.41 -20.24
CA SER A 90 15.76 11.11 -21.68
C SER A 90 15.43 9.64 -21.94
N ALA A 91 16.10 8.72 -21.25
CA ALA A 91 15.86 7.28 -21.41
C ALA A 91 14.41 6.89 -21.08
N ILE A 92 13.79 7.52 -20.08
CA ILE A 92 12.37 7.30 -19.75
C ILE A 92 11.46 7.78 -20.89
N LYS A 93 11.74 8.94 -21.49
CA LYS A 93 10.96 9.44 -22.64
C LYS A 93 11.06 8.48 -23.83
N ASP A 94 12.27 8.06 -24.17
CA ASP A 94 12.52 7.14 -25.29
C ASP A 94 11.82 5.78 -25.04
N ALA A 95 11.76 5.33 -23.78
CA ALA A 95 11.06 4.10 -23.42
C ALA A 95 9.52 4.21 -23.48
N LEU A 96 8.95 5.36 -23.11
CA LEU A 96 7.50 5.58 -23.10
C LEU A 96 6.93 6.00 -24.46
N PHE A 97 7.75 6.67 -25.26
CA PHE A 97 7.41 7.21 -26.58
C PHE A 97 8.47 6.76 -27.59
N PRO A 98 8.58 5.45 -27.86
CA PRO A 98 9.47 4.99 -28.92
C PRO A 98 9.02 5.61 -30.25
N ASP A 99 9.95 6.23 -30.98
CA ASP A 99 9.67 6.71 -32.33
C ASP A 99 9.14 5.54 -33.20
N PRO A 100 8.12 5.79 -34.04
CA PRO A 100 7.42 4.76 -34.79
C PRO A 100 8.28 4.06 -35.86
#